data_AF-A0A1V5BVH2-F1
#
_entry.id   AF-A0A1V5BVH2-F1
#
_cell.length_a   1.000
_cell.length_b   1.000
_cell.length_c   1.000
_cell.angle_alpha   90.00
_cell.angle_beta   90.00
_cell.angle_gamma   90.00
#
_symmetry.space_group_name_H-M   'P 1'
#
loop_
_entity.id
_entity.type
_entity.pdbx_description
1 polymer ?
#
loop_
_entity_poly.entity_id
_entity_poly.type
_entity_poly.pdbx_seq_one_letter_code
_entity_poly.pdbx_strand_id
1 'polypeptide(L)' 'MAIKEIVIKLSAEEVLRVMRILIDEDCEEAMLFLKECLKSRLENATRDR' A
#
# COMPACT_ATOMS: atom_id res chain seq x y z
N MET A 1 21.83 -11.23 -6.22
CA MET A 1 20.89 -10.11 -6.41
C MET A 1 20.61 -9.51 -5.04
N ALA A 2 20.89 -8.23 -4.82
CA ALA A 2 20.48 -7.56 -3.59
C ALA A 2 18.98 -7.28 -3.66
N ILE A 3 18.19 -7.96 -2.84
CA ILE A 3 16.76 -7.65 -2.69
C ILE A 3 16.71 -6.29 -2.01
N LYS A 4 16.24 -5.27 -2.72
CA LYS A 4 16.07 -3.93 -2.17
C LYS A 4 14.78 -3.94 -1.36
N GLU A 5 14.90 -3.78 -0.04
CA GLU A 5 13.74 -3.74 0.84
C GLU A 5 12.92 -2.48 0.55
N ILE A 6 11.66 -2.66 0.17
CA ILE A 6 10.71 -1.56 -0.07
C ILE A 6 9.81 -1.50 1.16
N VAL A 7 10.10 -0.56 2.06
CA VAL A 7 9.25 -0.28 3.22
C VAL A 7 8.10 0.63 2.79
N ILE A 8 6.88 0.11 2.83
CA ILE A 8 5.66 0.88 2.52
C ILE A 8 5.25 1.64 3.77
N LYS A 9 5.43 2.97 3.76
CA LYS A 9 5.01 3.83 4.88
C LYS A 9 3.58 4.32 4.69
N LEU A 10 2.59 3.59 5.19
CA LEU A 10 1.19 4.02 5.14
C LEU A 10 0.94 5.27 6.00
N SER A 11 0.08 6.17 5.54
CA SER A 11 -0.45 7.27 6.34
C SER A 11 -1.41 6.74 7.42
N ALA A 12 -1.71 7.55 8.43
CA ALA A 12 -2.67 7.17 9.46
C ALA A 12 -4.06 6.82 8.88
N GLU A 13 -4.49 7.54 7.84
CA GLU A 13 -5.75 7.30 7.13
C GLU A 13 -5.72 5.98 6.35
N GLU A 14 -4.63 5.70 5.64
CA GLU A 14 -4.43 4.44 4.92
C GLU A 14 -4.44 3.24 5.88
N VAL A 15 -3.79 3.37 7.05
CA VAL A 15 -3.80 2.33 8.10
C VAL A 15 -5.21 2.10 8.64
N LEU A 16 -5.95 3.16 8.95
CA LEU A 16 -7.34 3.06 9.43
C LEU A 16 -8.24 2.36 8.41
N ARG A 17 -8.04 2.65 7.12
CA ARG A 17 -8.82 2.04 6.04
C ARG A 17 -8.50 0.54 5.89
N VAL A 18 -7.23 0.16 5.89
CA VAL A 18 -6.83 -1.26 5.89
C VAL A 18 -7.39 -1.99 7.10
N MET A 19 -7.31 -1.38 8.29
CA MET A 19 -7.83 -1.99 9.52
C MET A 19 -9.33 -2.25 9.44
N ARG A 20 -10.11 -1.33 8.85
CA ARG A 20 -11.55 -1.56 8.62
C ARG A 20 -11.81 -2.76 7.71
N ILE A 21 -11.12 -2.82 6.58
CA ILE A 21 -11.28 -3.93 5.63
C ILE A 21 -10.92 -5.28 6.29
N LEU A 22 -9.84 -5.30 7.09
CA LEU A 22 -9.43 -6.51 7.81
C LEU A 22 -10.39 -6.92 8.94
N ILE A 23 -11.10 -5.96 9.56
CA ILE A 23 -12.16 -6.26 10.54
C ILE A 23 -13.33 -6.99 9.86
N ASP A 24 -13.60 -6.65 8.59
CA ASP A 24 -14.62 -7.32 7.77
C ASP A 24 -14.12 -8.66 7.18
N GLU A 25 -12.93 -9.12 7.60
CA GLU A 25 -12.23 -10.34 7.14
C GLU A 25 -11.96 -10.41 5.63
N ASP A 26 -12.11 -9.30 4.89
CA ASP A 26 -11.88 -9.23 3.45
C ASP A 26 -10.39 -9.02 3.12
N CYS A 27 -9.64 -10.12 3.15
CA CYS A 27 -8.21 -10.09 2.86
C CYS A 27 -7.89 -9.74 1.39
N GLU A 28 -8.80 -10.02 0.46
CA GLU A 28 -8.60 -9.69 -0.97
C GLU A 28 -8.73 -8.19 -1.19
N GLU A 29 -9.75 -7.56 -0.62
CA GLU A 29 -9.91 -6.10 -0.67
C GLU A 29 -8.74 -5.39 0.03
N ALA A 30 -8.27 -5.89 1.17
CA ALA A 30 -7.12 -5.31 1.87
C ALA A 30 -5.85 -5.37 1.00
N MET A 31 -5.65 -6.49 0.29
CA MET A 31 -4.52 -6.66 -0.61
C MET A 31 -4.62 -5.77 -1.86
N LEU A 32 -5.83 -5.59 -2.40
CA LEU A 32 -6.11 -4.67 -3.51
C LEU A 32 -5.78 -3.23 -3.10
N PHE A 33 -6.26 -2.79 -1.94
CA PHE A 33 -5.98 -1.45 -1.44
C PHE A 33 -4.46 -1.19 -1.26
N LEU A 34 -3.73 -2.14 -0.68
CA LEU A 34 -2.28 -2.01 -0.53
C LEU A 34 -1.54 -1.94 -1.88
N LYS A 35 -2.00 -2.69 -2.88
CA LYS A 35 -1.46 -2.61 -4.25
C LYS A 35 -1.72 -1.24 -4.89
N GLU A 36 -2.88 -0.64 -4.67
CA GLU A 36 -3.18 0.70 -5.15
C GLU A 36 -2.28 1.75 -4.49
N CYS A 37 -2.15 1.71 -3.16
CA CYS A 37 -1.22 2.58 -2.42
C CYS A 37 0.21 2.49 -2.97
N LEU A 38 0.69 1.27 -3.23
CA LEU A 38 1.99 1.01 -3.84
C LEU A 38 2.10 1.61 -5.24
N LYS A 39 1.11 1.38 -6.09
CA LYS A 39 1.10 1.86 -7.48
C LYS A 39 1.17 3.37 -7.53
N SER A 40 0.34 4.09 -6.77
CA SER A 40 0.35 5.55 -6.73
C SER A 40 1.72 6.09 -6.27
N ARG A 41 2.34 5.44 -5.29
CA ARG A 41 3.68 5.84 -4.82
C ARG A 41 4.77 5.57 -5.84
N LEU A 42 4.71 4.44 -6.53
CA LEU A 42 5.66 4.10 -7.58
C LEU A 42 5.55 5.07 -8.75
N GLU A 43 4.33 5.39 -9.19
CA GLU A 43 4.07 6.36 -10.26
C GLU A 43 4.56 7.77 -9.91
N ASN A 44 4.36 8.20 -8.67
CA ASN A 44 4.89 9.49 -8.20
C ASN A 44 6.44 9.46 -8.15
N ALA A 45 7.03 8.38 -7.67
CA ALA A 45 8.49 8.24 -7.59
C ALA A 45 9.17 8.13 -8.97
N THR A 46 8.48 7.67 -10.01
CA THR A 46 9.00 7.59 -11.38
C THR A 46 8.72 8.82 -12.24
N ARG A 47 7.81 9.71 -11.83
CA ARG A 47 7.53 10.99 -12.52
C ARG A 47 8.53 12.10 -12.21
N ASP A 48 9.24 12.05 -11.10
CA ASP A 48 10.27 13.04 -10.72
C ASP A 48 11.64 12.80 -11.43
N ARG A 49 11.63 12.33 -12.69
CA ARG A 49 12.84 12.17 -13.52
C ARG A 49 12.68 12.77 -14.92
#